data_AF-A0AAD8FAS2-F1
#
_entry.id   AF-A0AAD8FAS2-F1
#
_cell.length_a   1.000
_cell.length_b   1.000
_cell.length_c   1.000
_cell.angle_alpha   90.00
_cell.angle_beta   90.00
_cell.angle_gamma   90.00
#
_symmetry.space_group_name_H-M   'P 1'
#
loop_
_entity.id
_entity.type
_entity.pdbx_description
1 polymer ?
#
loop_
_entity_poly.entity_id
_entity_poly.type
_entity_poly.pdbx_seq_one_letter_code
_entity_poly.pdbx_strand_id
1 'polypeptide(L)'
;MAAHLCTIISMFSAVVVPMFKAELTVNATPTTFTVGLTKNVKIECLFSRDQSTNLVFVTSLNLAHSKTTDNPEFQDLISITSFDSQVYGSVNTSRTQVYGVIDNKGKSFLGLVWDFPTVDRAGVYKCEATGLNKMGKHVALSNSTIITALKPENDHVIEMVQNLMTQVEHLRTQINLTTKNHAELANKINQSSNYTANLQSQLNEANAKNLNLEDKKNQ
;
A
#
# COMPACT_ATOMS: atom_id res chain seq x y z
N MET A 1 78.66 -5.81 -22.17
CA MET A 1 77.68 -4.99 -21.42
C MET A 1 76.29 -5.25 -22.00
N ALA A 2 75.59 -6.24 -21.47
CA ALA A 2 74.21 -6.63 -21.83
C ALA A 2 73.59 -7.18 -20.53
N ALA A 3 72.67 -6.44 -19.92
CA ALA A 3 71.22 -6.59 -20.05
C ALA A 3 70.71 -7.83 -19.31
N HIS A 4 69.95 -7.62 -18.24
CA HIS A 4 68.66 -8.29 -18.00
C HIS A 4 67.98 -7.70 -16.76
N LEU A 5 67.03 -6.78 -17.00
CA LEU A 5 66.01 -6.35 -16.06
C LEU A 5 64.88 -7.38 -16.09
N CYS A 6 64.56 -7.99 -14.95
CA CYS A 6 63.44 -8.91 -14.78
C CYS A 6 62.30 -8.17 -14.07
N THR A 7 61.26 -7.81 -14.81
CA THR A 7 60.07 -7.10 -14.31
C THR A 7 58.99 -8.14 -14.02
N ILE A 8 58.64 -8.32 -12.74
CA ILE A 8 57.55 -9.22 -12.31
C ILE A 8 56.24 -8.42 -12.40
N ILE A 9 55.41 -8.73 -13.38
CA ILE A 9 54.06 -8.19 -13.51
C ILE A 9 53.12 -9.07 -12.67
N SER A 10 52.73 -8.56 -11.50
CA SER A 10 51.72 -9.16 -10.63
C SER A 10 50.32 -8.85 -11.18
N MET A 11 49.72 -9.79 -11.91
CA MET A 11 48.30 -9.75 -12.27
C MET A 11 47.41 -10.02 -11.04
N PHE A 12 46.85 -8.96 -10.46
CA PHE A 12 45.71 -9.08 -9.54
C PHE A 12 44.43 -9.28 -10.38
N SER A 13 43.99 -10.52 -10.55
CA SER A 13 42.66 -10.82 -11.09
C SER A 13 41.61 -10.57 -10.00
N ALA A 14 40.76 -9.56 -10.19
CA ALA A 14 39.58 -9.35 -9.35
C ALA A 14 38.60 -10.50 -9.59
N VAL A 15 38.50 -11.42 -8.62
CA VAL A 15 37.49 -12.47 -8.61
C VAL A 15 36.14 -11.83 -8.32
N VAL A 16 35.32 -11.65 -9.35
CA VAL A 16 33.93 -11.24 -9.21
C VAL A 16 33.16 -12.43 -8.67
N VAL A 17 32.94 -12.47 -7.36
CA VAL A 17 32.11 -13.50 -6.74
C VAL A 17 30.64 -13.18 -7.10
N PRO A 18 29.90 -14.09 -7.75
CA PRO A 18 28.49 -13.86 -8.00
C PRO A 18 27.75 -13.76 -6.67
N MET A 19 27.07 -12.64 -6.45
CA MET A 19 26.19 -12.42 -5.31
C MET A 19 24.96 -13.31 -5.48
N PHE A 20 24.95 -14.46 -4.79
CA PHE A 20 23.79 -15.35 -4.79
C PHE A 20 22.61 -14.64 -4.14
N LYS A 21 21.51 -14.52 -4.88
CA LYS A 21 20.27 -13.90 -4.39
C LYS A 21 19.64 -14.84 -3.38
N ALA A 22 19.33 -14.34 -2.18
CA ALA A 22 18.67 -15.13 -1.15
C ALA A 22 17.30 -15.63 -1.66
N GLU A 23 17.07 -16.93 -1.48
CA GLU A 23 15.90 -17.67 -1.97
C GLU A 23 14.60 -17.25 -1.27
N LEU A 24 14.71 -17.02 0.03
CA LEU A 24 13.66 -16.50 0.89
C LEU A 24 14.11 -15.13 1.43
N THR A 25 13.34 -14.08 1.16
CA THR A 25 13.60 -12.74 1.67
C THR A 25 12.44 -12.24 2.52
N VAL A 26 12.78 -11.49 3.57
CA VAL A 26 11.79 -10.80 4.40
C VAL A 26 12.12 -9.32 4.37
N ASN A 27 11.22 -8.55 3.80
CA ASN A 27 11.37 -7.12 3.64
C ASN A 27 10.37 -6.39 4.54
N ALA A 28 10.83 -5.31 5.16
CA ALA A 28 9.99 -4.38 5.89
C ALA A 28 10.09 -3.00 5.25
N THR A 29 8.96 -2.31 5.11
CA THR A 29 8.91 -0.97 4.53
C THR A 29 7.90 -0.10 5.30
N PRO A 30 8.37 0.92 6.04
CA PRO A 30 9.77 1.19 6.40
C PRO A 30 10.30 0.19 7.46
N THR A 31 11.64 0.06 7.57
CA THR A 31 12.30 -0.71 8.66
C THR A 31 12.31 0.04 9.99
N THR A 32 12.10 1.36 9.97
CA THR A 32 11.98 2.19 11.16
C THR A 32 10.71 3.02 11.03
N PHE A 33 9.88 3.05 12.07
CA PHE A 33 8.65 3.84 12.08
C PHE A 33 8.54 4.67 13.35
N THR A 34 7.90 5.83 13.23
CA THR A 34 7.62 6.70 14.37
C THR A 34 6.19 6.48 14.83
N VAL A 35 6.03 6.05 16.08
CA VAL A 35 4.73 5.72 16.68
C VAL A 35 3.80 6.93 16.59
N GLY A 36 2.59 6.73 16.07
CA GLY A 36 1.58 7.78 15.91
C GLY A 36 1.76 8.71 14.69
N LEU A 37 2.93 8.72 14.05
CA LEU A 37 3.19 9.52 12.84
C LEU A 37 3.25 8.67 11.55
N THR A 38 3.75 7.44 11.65
CA THR A 38 3.84 6.54 10.49
C THR A 38 2.49 5.92 10.19
N LYS A 39 2.00 6.11 8.95
CA LYS A 39 0.70 5.63 8.51
C LYS A 39 0.64 4.11 8.37
N ASN A 40 1.66 3.51 7.78
CA ASN A 40 1.71 2.06 7.61
C ASN A 40 3.13 1.50 7.66
N VAL A 41 3.22 0.23 8.05
CA VAL A 41 4.43 -0.58 7.92
C VAL A 41 4.03 -1.87 7.22
N LYS A 42 4.67 -2.15 6.09
CA LYS A 42 4.47 -3.35 5.29
C LYS A 42 5.58 -4.35 5.57
N ILE A 43 5.21 -5.60 5.86
CA ILE A 43 6.14 -6.73 5.97
C ILE A 43 5.78 -7.74 4.90
N GLU A 44 6.76 -8.12 4.09
CA GLU A 44 6.59 -9.05 2.98
C GLU A 44 7.65 -10.14 3.06
N CYS A 45 7.18 -11.38 3.13
CA CYS A 45 7.95 -12.56 2.86
C CYS A 45 7.82 -12.95 1.40
N LEU A 46 8.97 -13.11 0.72
CA LEU A 46 9.06 -13.40 -0.70
C LEU A 46 9.92 -14.63 -0.89
N PHE A 47 9.38 -15.62 -1.58
CA PHE A 47 10.09 -16.81 -2.00
C PHE A 47 10.22 -16.81 -3.52
N SER A 48 11.44 -16.92 -4.02
CA SER A 48 11.70 -17.08 -5.46
C SER A 48 12.48 -18.35 -5.70
N ARG A 49 11.91 -19.23 -6.52
CA ARG A 49 12.56 -20.47 -6.92
C ARG A 49 13.75 -20.17 -7.84
N ASP A 50 14.97 -20.36 -7.34
CA ASP A 50 16.20 -20.38 -8.13
C ASP A 50 16.66 -21.82 -8.43
N GLN A 51 17.50 -22.05 -9.44
CA GLN A 51 18.03 -23.39 -9.73
C GLN A 51 18.91 -23.94 -8.58
N SER A 52 19.46 -23.05 -7.78
CA SER A 52 20.27 -23.33 -6.60
C SER A 52 19.47 -23.77 -5.37
N THR A 53 18.14 -23.58 -5.37
CA THR A 53 17.32 -23.94 -4.21
C THR A 53 17.20 -25.46 -4.02
N ASN A 54 17.27 -25.86 -2.75
CA ASN A 54 16.85 -27.18 -2.30
C ASN A 54 15.33 -27.32 -2.17
N LEU A 55 14.56 -26.26 -1.90
CA LEU A 55 13.10 -26.26 -1.78
C LEU A 55 12.43 -26.12 -3.16
N VAL A 56 11.91 -27.22 -3.69
CA VAL A 56 11.33 -27.30 -5.04
C VAL A 56 9.84 -27.04 -5.05
N PHE A 57 9.16 -27.42 -3.98
CA PHE A 57 7.73 -27.29 -3.81
C PHE A 57 7.44 -26.71 -2.43
N VAL A 58 6.95 -25.49 -2.38
CA VAL A 58 6.51 -24.80 -1.18
C VAL A 58 5.13 -25.34 -0.78
N THR A 59 5.03 -25.86 0.44
CA THR A 59 3.78 -26.29 1.06
C THR A 59 3.14 -25.20 1.89
N SER A 60 3.96 -24.38 2.58
CA SER A 60 3.48 -23.24 3.35
C SER A 60 4.49 -22.10 3.45
N LEU A 61 3.96 -20.90 3.69
CA LEU A 61 4.70 -19.75 4.19
C LEU A 61 4.12 -19.37 5.54
N ASN A 62 4.98 -19.05 6.50
CA ASN A 62 4.61 -18.60 7.83
C ASN A 62 5.39 -17.32 8.18
N LEU A 63 4.70 -16.30 8.69
CA LEU A 63 5.32 -15.07 9.19
C LEU A 63 5.06 -14.98 10.68
N ALA A 64 6.14 -14.94 11.44
CA ALA A 64 6.14 -14.87 12.89
C ALA A 64 6.85 -13.60 13.37
N HIS A 65 6.50 -13.16 14.57
CA HIS A 65 7.03 -11.94 15.16
C HIS A 65 7.49 -12.17 16.60
N SER A 66 8.59 -11.52 16.96
CA SER A 66 9.08 -11.41 18.33
C SER A 66 9.24 -9.95 18.70
N LYS A 67 8.79 -9.60 19.90
CA LYS A 67 8.93 -8.23 20.45
C LYS A 67 10.36 -7.93 20.91
N THR A 68 11.16 -8.97 21.16
CA THR A 68 12.55 -8.84 21.62
C THR A 68 13.52 -9.14 20.49
N THR A 69 14.62 -8.39 20.44
CA THR A 69 15.75 -8.69 19.55
C THR A 69 16.74 -9.63 20.21
N ASP A 70 16.87 -9.52 21.55
CA ASP A 70 17.72 -10.38 22.36
C ASP A 70 16.92 -11.64 22.72
N ASN A 71 17.36 -12.79 22.21
CA ASN A 71 16.67 -14.09 22.33
C ASN A 71 15.19 -14.01 21.87
N PRO A 72 14.94 -13.90 20.56
CA PRO A 72 13.60 -13.70 20.04
C PRO A 72 12.70 -14.93 20.26
N GLU A 73 11.65 -14.74 21.05
CA GLU A 73 10.53 -15.69 21.14
C GLU A 73 9.49 -15.35 20.08
N PHE A 74 9.31 -16.25 19.10
CA PHE A 74 8.44 -16.00 17.95
C PHE A 74 7.02 -16.47 18.20
N GLN A 75 6.06 -15.60 17.87
CA GLN A 75 4.63 -15.91 17.81
C GLN A 75 4.16 -15.84 16.37
N ASP A 76 3.40 -16.85 15.93
CA ASP A 76 2.87 -16.89 14.56
C ASP A 76 1.82 -15.78 14.36
N LEU A 77 2.03 -14.96 13.32
CA LEU A 77 1.11 -13.89 12.95
C LEU A 77 0.15 -14.38 11.87
N ILE A 78 0.71 -14.81 10.75
CA ILE A 78 -0.03 -15.26 9.58
C ILE A 78 0.67 -16.44 8.91
N SER A 79 -0.13 -17.30 8.30
CA SER A 79 0.35 -18.40 7.47
C SER A 79 -0.54 -18.59 6.25
N ILE A 80 0.01 -19.18 5.20
CA ILE A 80 -0.72 -19.62 4.01
C ILE A 80 -0.25 -21.01 3.63
N THR A 81 -1.19 -21.83 3.15
CA THR A 81 -0.89 -23.18 2.67
C THR A 81 -1.22 -23.32 1.19
N SER A 82 -0.54 -24.27 0.54
CA SER A 82 -0.80 -24.59 -0.88
C SER A 82 -2.13 -25.33 -1.12
N PHE A 83 -2.85 -25.71 -0.06
CA PHE A 83 -4.05 -26.55 -0.16
C PHE A 83 -5.35 -25.77 -0.35
N ASP A 84 -5.48 -24.61 0.31
CA ASP A 84 -6.69 -23.78 0.30
C ASP A 84 -6.47 -22.37 -0.25
N SER A 85 -5.20 -21.95 -0.43
CA SER A 85 -4.82 -20.60 -0.85
C SER A 85 -5.38 -19.48 0.05
N GLN A 86 -5.77 -19.81 1.28
CA GLN A 86 -6.29 -18.85 2.25
C GLN A 86 -5.18 -18.45 3.23
N VAL A 87 -5.13 -17.16 3.57
CA VAL A 87 -4.25 -16.67 4.63
C VAL A 87 -4.96 -16.82 5.97
N TYR A 88 -4.36 -17.57 6.88
CA TYR A 88 -4.79 -17.72 8.27
C TYR A 88 -3.94 -16.85 9.17
N GLY A 89 -4.47 -16.42 10.32
CA GLY A 89 -3.67 -15.68 11.29
C GLY A 89 -4.44 -15.16 12.50
N SER A 90 -3.68 -14.84 13.54
CA SER A 90 -4.17 -14.27 14.80
C SER A 90 -4.32 -12.74 14.74
N VAL A 91 -3.94 -12.14 13.62
CA VAL A 91 -3.90 -10.69 13.40
C VAL A 91 -5.22 -10.11 12.91
N ASN A 92 -6.34 -10.53 13.52
CA ASN A 92 -7.66 -10.05 13.12
C ASN A 92 -8.00 -8.73 13.84
N THR A 93 -7.37 -7.63 13.40
CA THR A 93 -7.74 -6.27 13.83
C THR A 93 -8.15 -5.44 12.63
N SER A 94 -9.06 -4.48 12.83
CA SER A 94 -9.54 -3.55 11.78
C SER A 94 -8.45 -2.69 11.12
N ARG A 95 -7.21 -2.72 11.65
CA ARG A 95 -6.05 -1.96 11.18
C ARG A 95 -4.94 -2.86 10.62
N THR A 96 -5.32 -4.03 10.12
CA THR A 96 -4.38 -5.00 9.56
C THR A 96 -4.91 -5.54 8.26
N GLN A 97 -4.04 -5.55 7.25
CA GLN A 97 -4.31 -6.19 5.97
C GLN A 97 -3.35 -7.35 5.81
N VAL A 98 -3.83 -8.48 5.32
CA VAL A 98 -3.03 -9.68 5.07
C VAL A 98 -3.28 -10.15 3.65
N TYR A 99 -2.25 -10.66 3.00
CA TYR A 99 -2.32 -11.16 1.64
C TYR A 99 -1.22 -12.19 1.40
N GLY A 100 -1.43 -13.09 0.46
CA GLY A 100 -0.43 -14.09 0.11
C GLY A 100 -0.88 -14.96 -1.04
N VAL A 101 0.11 -15.62 -1.66
CA VAL A 101 -0.10 -16.63 -2.68
C VAL A 101 1.05 -17.62 -2.63
N ILE A 102 0.75 -18.89 -2.88
CA ILE A 102 1.77 -19.90 -3.15
C ILE A 102 1.71 -20.26 -4.62
N ASP A 103 2.82 -20.02 -5.33
CA ASP A 103 3.00 -20.41 -6.72
C ASP A 103 4.30 -21.23 -6.85
N ASN A 104 4.12 -22.56 -6.94
CA ASN A 104 5.21 -23.51 -7.07
C ASN A 104 5.93 -23.50 -8.44
N LYS A 105 5.42 -22.72 -9.40
CA LYS A 105 6.04 -22.50 -10.71
C LYS A 105 6.74 -21.15 -10.82
N GLY A 106 6.36 -20.19 -9.98
CA GLY A 106 6.84 -18.81 -10.02
C GLY A 106 7.35 -18.31 -8.67
N LYS A 107 6.70 -17.29 -8.14
CA LYS A 107 7.05 -16.64 -6.88
C LYS A 107 5.92 -16.80 -5.87
N SER A 108 6.26 -17.25 -4.68
CA SER A 108 5.31 -17.29 -3.55
C SER A 108 5.57 -16.08 -2.64
N PHE A 109 4.51 -15.53 -2.06
CA PHE A 109 4.65 -14.44 -1.11
C PHE A 109 3.58 -14.50 -0.02
N LEU A 110 3.92 -13.92 1.12
CA LEU A 110 3.04 -13.74 2.26
C LEU A 110 3.36 -12.39 2.88
N GLY A 111 2.37 -11.53 3.04
CA GLY A 111 2.58 -10.19 3.54
C GLY A 111 1.47 -9.70 4.44
N LEU A 112 1.84 -8.74 5.28
CA LEU A 112 0.92 -7.99 6.11
C LEU A 112 1.24 -6.51 6.09
N VAL A 113 0.22 -5.70 6.35
CA VAL A 113 0.33 -4.26 6.52
C VAL A 113 -0.30 -3.88 7.85
N TRP A 114 0.51 -3.26 8.71
CA TRP A 114 0.03 -2.63 9.93
C TRP A 114 -0.32 -1.17 9.64
N ASP A 115 -1.57 -0.77 9.86
CA ASP A 115 -1.97 0.63 9.81
C ASP A 115 -1.78 1.28 11.20
N PHE A 116 -1.10 2.42 11.21
CA PHE A 116 -0.72 3.17 12.41
C PHE A 116 -0.09 2.27 13.50
N PRO A 117 1.06 1.64 13.20
CA PRO A 117 1.67 0.66 14.08
C PRO A 117 2.03 1.25 15.44
N THR A 118 1.79 0.46 16.47
CA THR A 118 2.16 0.74 17.87
C THR A 118 3.51 0.08 18.21
N VAL A 119 4.08 0.44 19.36
CA VAL A 119 5.43 -0.03 19.76
C VAL A 119 5.54 -1.56 19.86
N ASP A 120 4.44 -2.26 20.13
CA ASP A 120 4.37 -3.72 20.16
C ASP A 120 4.53 -4.38 18.78
N ARG A 121 4.56 -3.60 17.69
CA ARG A 121 4.83 -4.08 16.33
C ARG A 121 6.30 -3.97 15.94
N ALA A 122 7.14 -3.33 16.74
CA ALA A 122 8.58 -3.40 16.57
C ALA A 122 9.15 -4.75 17.04
N GLY A 123 10.35 -5.08 16.59
CA GLY A 123 11.06 -6.32 16.92
C GLY A 123 11.45 -7.11 15.69
N VAL A 124 11.59 -8.43 15.84
CA VAL A 124 12.10 -9.33 14.80
C VAL A 124 10.93 -10.00 14.10
N TYR A 125 10.88 -9.87 12.79
CA TYR A 125 9.95 -10.61 11.93
C TYR A 125 10.71 -11.74 11.25
N LYS A 126 10.27 -12.98 11.45
CA LYS A 126 10.84 -14.17 10.84
C LYS A 126 9.83 -14.74 9.86
N CYS A 127 10.25 -14.95 8.62
CA CYS A 127 9.50 -15.79 7.70
C CYS A 127 10.11 -17.18 7.64
N GLU A 128 9.24 -18.17 7.55
CA GLU A 128 9.61 -19.55 7.31
C GLU A 128 8.84 -20.08 6.09
N ALA A 129 9.57 -20.65 5.14
CA ALA A 129 9.02 -21.36 4.00
C ALA A 129 9.28 -22.86 4.20
N THR A 130 8.22 -23.67 4.17
CA THR A 130 8.35 -25.12 4.30
C THR A 130 7.92 -25.82 3.01
N GLY A 131 8.46 -27.01 2.78
CA GLY A 131 7.98 -27.89 1.73
C GLY A 131 8.97 -28.98 1.36
N LEU A 132 8.98 -29.37 0.09
CA LEU A 132 9.70 -30.56 -0.37
C LEU A 132 10.88 -30.20 -1.25
N ASN A 133 11.97 -30.94 -1.08
CA ASN A 133 13.14 -30.86 -1.94
C ASN A 133 13.05 -31.76 -3.19
N LYS A 134 14.09 -31.74 -4.04
CA LYS A 134 14.20 -32.58 -5.25
C LYS A 134 14.06 -34.09 -4.98
N MET A 135 14.33 -34.53 -3.74
CA MET A 135 14.21 -35.92 -3.30
C MET A 135 12.86 -36.22 -2.63
N GLY A 136 11.93 -35.26 -2.57
CA GLY A 136 10.66 -35.40 -1.87
C GLY A 136 10.79 -35.36 -0.34
N LYS A 137 11.92 -34.93 0.22
CA LYS A 137 12.10 -34.76 1.67
C LYS A 137 11.64 -33.38 2.11
N HIS A 138 11.06 -33.32 3.31
CA HIS A 138 10.70 -32.07 3.96
C HIS A 138 11.95 -31.24 4.26
N VAL A 139 11.93 -29.97 3.85
CA VAL A 139 12.93 -28.94 4.17
C VAL A 139 12.22 -27.64 4.55
N ALA A 140 12.87 -26.85 5.41
CA ALA A 140 12.40 -25.52 5.80
C ALA A 140 13.53 -24.51 5.60
N LEU A 141 13.15 -23.31 5.16
CA LEU A 141 14.02 -22.16 5.01
C LEU A 141 13.48 -21.05 5.86
N SER A 142 14.37 -20.28 6.50
CA SER A 142 13.96 -19.13 7.28
C SER A 142 14.86 -17.94 7.01
N ASN A 143 14.26 -16.76 7.12
CA ASN A 143 14.97 -15.49 7.07
C ASN A 143 14.23 -14.48 7.95
N SER A 144 14.93 -13.45 8.39
CA SER A 144 14.39 -12.48 9.35
C SER A 144 14.76 -11.05 8.99
N THR A 145 13.93 -10.11 9.45
CA THR A 145 14.19 -8.68 9.39
C THR A 145 13.83 -8.02 10.71
N ILE A 146 14.45 -6.89 11.02
CA ILE A 146 14.25 -6.14 12.27
C ILE A 146 13.52 -4.85 11.94
N ILE A 147 12.49 -4.54 12.73
CA ILE A 147 11.75 -3.29 12.65
C ILE A 147 11.90 -2.53 13.96
N THR A 148 12.24 -1.25 13.86
CA THR A 148 12.47 -0.38 15.01
C THR A 148 11.35 0.65 15.15
N ALA A 149 10.84 0.83 16.38
CA ALA A 149 9.92 1.91 16.72
C ALA A 149 10.66 3.10 17.32
N LEU A 150 10.39 4.29 16.81
CA LEU A 150 10.82 5.56 17.39
C LEU A 150 9.64 6.24 18.09
N LYS A 151 9.93 6.91 19.19
CA LYS A 151 8.99 7.86 19.78
C LYS A 151 9.11 9.19 19.02
N PRO A 152 8.01 9.87 18.71
CA PRO A 152 8.07 11.16 18.07
C PRO A 152 8.72 12.18 19.01
N GLU A 153 9.58 13.04 18.46
CA GLU A 153 10.06 14.24 19.13
C GLU A 153 8.94 15.30 19.12
N ASN A 154 8.93 16.16 20.14
CA ASN A 154 7.88 17.17 20.30
C ASN A 154 7.76 18.08 19.06
N ASP A 155 8.89 18.44 18.45
CA ASP A 155 8.92 19.34 17.30
C ASP A 155 8.22 18.73 16.07
N HIS A 156 8.42 17.43 15.81
CA HIS A 156 7.72 16.73 14.73
C HIS A 156 6.19 16.66 14.96
N VAL A 157 5.77 16.51 16.22
CA VAL A 157 4.34 16.54 16.55
C VAL A 157 3.76 17.93 16.31
N ILE A 158 4.48 18.98 16.73
CA ILE A 158 4.07 20.38 16.52
C ILE A 158 3.94 20.69 15.03
N GLU A 159 4.91 20.28 14.21
CA GLU A 159 4.86 20.48 12.75
C GLU A 159 3.65 19.79 12.12
N MET A 160 3.36 18.54 12.51
CA MET A 160 2.18 17.82 12.01
C MET A 160 0.88 18.53 12.41
N VAL A 161 0.79 19.02 13.66
CA VAL A 161 -0.38 19.76 14.15
C VAL A 161 -0.55 21.06 13.37
N GLN A 162 0.52 21.82 13.13
CA GLN A 162 0.48 23.06 12.35
C GLN A 162 0.03 22.79 10.91
N ASN A 163 0.58 21.77 10.25
CA ASN A 163 0.17 21.37 8.91
C ASN A 163 -1.32 20.98 8.88
N LEU A 164 -1.79 20.22 9.87
CA LEU A 164 -3.20 19.87 9.97
C LEU A 164 -4.08 21.12 10.15
N MET A 165 -3.68 22.07 10.99
CA MET A 165 -4.40 23.35 11.15
C MET A 165 -4.46 24.13 9.83
N THR A 166 -3.36 24.20 9.07
CA THR A 166 -3.34 24.85 7.75
C THR A 166 -4.28 24.15 6.76
N GLN A 167 -4.31 22.82 6.74
CA GLN A 167 -5.22 22.06 5.88
C GLN A 167 -6.69 22.28 6.25
N VAL A 168 -7.01 22.33 7.55
CA VAL A 168 -8.37 22.63 8.04
C VAL A 168 -8.80 24.04 7.60
N GLU A 169 -7.93 25.04 7.73
CA GLU A 169 -8.22 26.39 7.26
C GLU A 169 -8.39 26.46 5.74
N HIS A 170 -7.54 25.76 4.98
CA HIS A 170 -7.70 25.66 3.53
C HIS A 170 -9.02 24.99 3.13
N LEU A 171 -9.42 23.91 3.80
CA LEU A 171 -10.71 23.28 3.53
C LEU A 171 -11.88 24.20 3.89
N ARG A 172 -11.78 24.95 4.99
CA ARG A 172 -12.78 25.93 5.41
C ARG A 172 -12.96 27.03 4.36
N THR A 173 -11.88 27.55 3.80
CA THR A 173 -11.97 28.55 2.72
C THR A 173 -12.60 27.98 1.46
N GLN A 174 -12.25 26.75 1.07
CA GLN A 174 -12.87 26.07 -0.07
C GLN A 174 -14.37 25.81 0.12
N ILE A 175 -14.80 25.43 1.32
CA ILE A 175 -16.23 25.29 1.67
C ILE A 175 -16.95 26.64 1.55
N ASN A 176 -16.35 27.72 2.04
CA ASN A 176 -16.95 29.06 1.96
C ASN A 176 -17.08 29.54 0.50
N LEU A 177 -16.06 29.33 -0.33
CA LEU A 177 -16.10 29.64 -1.76
C LEU A 177 -17.18 28.81 -2.48
N THR A 178 -17.20 27.51 -2.23
CA THR A 178 -18.19 26.59 -2.80
C THR A 178 -19.61 26.99 -2.40
N THR A 179 -19.84 27.37 -1.15
CA THR A 179 -21.14 27.85 -0.66
C THR A 179 -21.57 29.15 -1.35
N LYS A 180 -20.64 30.11 -1.53
CA LYS A 180 -20.92 31.36 -2.27
C LYS A 180 -21.30 31.09 -3.72
N ASN A 181 -20.54 30.23 -4.40
CA ASN A 181 -20.81 29.86 -5.79
C ASN A 181 -22.18 29.17 -5.93
N HIS A 182 -22.55 28.30 -4.99
CA HIS A 182 -23.88 27.69 -4.97
C HIS A 182 -24.99 28.73 -4.79
N ALA A 183 -24.81 29.71 -3.90
CA ALA A 183 -25.80 30.77 -3.71
C ALA A 183 -25.97 31.63 -4.98
N GLU A 184 -24.86 31.96 -5.66
CA GLU A 184 -24.90 32.68 -6.93
C GLU A 184 -25.58 31.86 -8.03
N LEU A 185 -25.26 30.58 -8.13
CA LEU A 185 -25.87 29.67 -9.10
C LEU A 185 -27.38 29.51 -8.85
N ALA A 186 -27.80 29.38 -7.59
CA ALA A 186 -29.22 29.32 -7.22
C ALA A 186 -29.97 30.60 -7.64
N ASN A 187 -29.34 31.77 -7.46
CA ASN A 187 -29.92 33.04 -7.93
C ASN A 187 -30.06 33.08 -9.46
N LYS A 188 -29.06 32.61 -10.21
CA LYS A 188 -29.13 32.52 -11.69
C LYS A 188 -30.22 31.54 -12.15
N ILE A 189 -30.38 30.40 -11.45
CA ILE A 189 -31.46 29.44 -11.72
C ILE A 189 -32.83 30.10 -11.50
N ASN A 190 -33.02 30.81 -10.39
CA ASN A 190 -34.28 31.50 -10.11
C ASN A 190 -34.60 32.57 -11.17
N GLN A 191 -33.61 33.33 -11.61
CA GLN A 191 -33.78 34.31 -12.69
C GLN A 191 -34.18 33.66 -14.01
N SER A 192 -33.52 32.56 -14.39
CA SER A 192 -33.83 31.81 -15.62
C SER A 192 -35.21 31.16 -15.54
N SER A 193 -35.61 30.64 -14.38
CA SER A 193 -36.96 30.12 -14.13
C SER A 193 -38.03 31.19 -14.35
N ASN A 194 -37.83 32.39 -13.78
CA ASN A 194 -38.75 33.52 -13.97
C ASN A 194 -38.86 33.94 -15.44
N TYR A 195 -37.74 33.98 -16.16
CA TYR A 195 -37.74 34.28 -17.60
C TYR A 195 -38.53 33.23 -18.39
N THR A 196 -38.37 31.95 -18.06
CA THR A 196 -39.07 30.84 -18.70
C THR A 196 -40.58 30.91 -18.44
N ALA A 197 -40.99 31.22 -17.21
CA ALA A 197 -42.40 31.42 -16.86
C ALA A 197 -43.03 32.58 -17.64
N ASN A 198 -42.30 33.68 -17.82
CA ASN A 198 -42.77 34.82 -18.62
C ASN A 198 -42.93 34.45 -20.11
N LEU A 199 -41.93 33.78 -20.69
CA LEU A 199 -42.02 33.27 -22.07
C LEU A 199 -43.20 32.31 -22.27
N GLN A 200 -43.44 31.41 -21.31
CA GLN A 200 -44.58 30.49 -21.34
C GLN A 200 -45.91 31.26 -21.36
N SER A 201 -46.04 32.31 -20.54
CA SER A 201 -47.23 33.18 -20.52
C SER A 201 -47.45 33.88 -21.86
N GLN A 202 -46.39 34.45 -22.44
CA GLN A 202 -46.46 35.13 -23.74
C GLN A 202 -46.85 34.16 -24.87
N LEU A 203 -46.34 32.93 -24.83
CA LEU A 203 -46.70 31.88 -25.80
C LEU A 203 -48.18 31.49 -25.68
N ASN A 204 -48.68 31.33 -24.45
CA ASN A 204 -50.08 31.02 -24.20
C ASN A 204 -51.01 32.14 -24.71
N GLU A 205 -50.66 33.40 -24.48
CA GLU A 205 -51.40 34.54 -25.02
C GLU A 205 -51.39 34.59 -26.55
N ALA A 206 -50.25 34.33 -27.18
CA ALA A 206 -50.13 34.29 -28.64
C ALA A 206 -50.98 33.16 -29.25
N ASN A 207 -50.96 31.97 -28.63
CA ASN A 207 -51.78 30.83 -29.06
C ASN A 207 -53.28 31.13 -28.94
N ALA A 208 -53.73 31.75 -27.84
CA ALA A 208 -55.12 32.13 -27.66
C ALA A 208 -55.58 33.17 -28.69
N LYS A 209 -54.72 34.13 -29.07
CA LYS A 209 -55.01 35.10 -30.14
C LYS A 209 -55.14 34.41 -31.51
N ASN A 210 -54.28 33.44 -31.82
CA ASN A 210 -54.36 32.69 -33.08
C ASN A 210 -55.64 31.85 -33.21
N LEU A 211 -56.06 31.15 -32.15
CA LEU A 211 -57.33 30.39 -32.14
C LEU A 211 -58.53 31.27 -32.49
N ASN A 212 -58.63 32.45 -31.88
CA ASN A 212 -59.69 33.41 -32.17
C ASN A 212 -59.66 33.96 -33.61
N LEU A 213 -58.50 33.97 -34.27
CA LEU A 213 -58.36 34.39 -35.67
C LEU A 213 -58.76 33.28 -36.65
N GLU A 214 -58.51 32.02 -36.31
CA GLU A 214 -58.95 30.86 -37.10
C GLU A 214 -60.46 30.71 -37.07
N ASP A 215 -61.09 30.88 -35.90
CA ASP A 215 -62.56 30.82 -35.76
C ASP A 215 -63.27 31.91 -36.58
N LYS A 216 -62.68 33.11 -36.68
CA LYS A 216 -63.20 34.21 -37.51
C LYS A 216 -63.04 34.00 -39.02
N LYS A 217 -62.16 33.10 -39.46
CA LYS A 217 -61.95 32.79 -40.88
C LYS A 217 -62.91 31.72 -41.41
N ASN A 218 -63.51 30.93 -40.52
CA ASN A 218 -64.41 29.81 -40.86
C ASN A 218 -65.90 30.17 -40.76
N GLN A 219 -66.23 31.46 -40.61
CA GLN A 219 -67.58 32.02 -40.52
C GLN A 219 -67.85 32.94 -41.70
#